data_AF-A0A7X7MXS8-F1
#
_entry.id   AF-A0A7X7MXS8-F1
#
_cell.length_a   1.000
_cell.length_b   1.000
_cell.length_c   1.000
_cell.angle_alpha   90.00
_cell.angle_beta   90.00
_cell.angle_gamma   90.00
#
_symmetry.space_group_name_H-M   'P 1'
#
loop_
_entity.id
_entity.type
_entity.pdbx_description
1 polymer ?
#
loop_
_entity_poly.entity_id
_entity_poly.type
_entity_poly.pdbx_seq_one_letter_code
_entity_poly.pdbx_strand_id
1 'polypeptide(L)' 'MKKIWNTLFIIAAILTMFEYYYICGMFTSLIMLIIIAILGIINMIYAAKGKLLNEALLYLLCTVALCLGYFKLMF' A
#
# COMPACT_ATOMS: atom_id res chain seq x y z
N MET A 1 18.08 -4.72 -1.54
CA MET A 1 17.12 -4.08 -0.60
C MET A 1 15.86 -3.57 -1.31
N LYS A 2 15.95 -2.69 -2.33
CA LYS A 2 14.78 -2.17 -3.07
C LYS A 2 13.82 -3.27 -3.60
N LYS A 3 14.36 -4.34 -4.18
CA LYS A 3 13.55 -5.50 -4.65
C LYS A 3 12.71 -6.13 -3.53
N ILE A 4 13.25 -6.27 -2.32
CA ILE A 4 12.56 -6.91 -1.19
C ILE A 4 11.38 -6.05 -0.74
N TRP A 5 11.59 -4.74 -0.58
CA TRP A 5 10.53 -3.79 -0.20
C TRP A 5 9.44 -3.65 -1.27
N ASN A 6 9.81 -3.67 -2.55
CA ASN A 6 8.85 -3.71 -3.64
C ASN A 6 7.99 -4.98 -3.59
N THR A 7 8.63 -6.15 -3.42
CA THR A 7 7.91 -7.43 -3.32
C THR A 7 6.98 -7.45 -2.09
N LEU A 8 7.44 -6.96 -0.94
CA LEU A 8 6.62 -6.85 0.27
C LEU A 8 5.41 -5.94 0.05
N PHE A 9 5.57 -4.80 -0.62
CA PHE A 9 4.45 -3.90 -0.92
C PHE A 9 3.44 -4.54 -1.88
N ILE A 10 3.91 -5.25 -2.90
CA ILE A 10 3.02 -5.96 -3.83
C ILE A 10 2.23 -7.04 -3.09
N ILE A 11 2.90 -7.86 -2.26
CA ILE A 11 2.25 -8.88 -1.45
C ILE A 11 1.23 -8.25 -0.50
N ALA A 12 1.63 -7.17 0.19
CA ALA A 12 0.73 -6.44 1.07
C ALA A 12 -0.49 -5.94 0.29
N ALA A 13 -0.32 -5.25 -0.82
CA ALA A 13 -1.39 -4.73 -1.67
C ALA A 13 -2.35 -5.82 -2.16
N ILE A 14 -1.83 -7.00 -2.54
CA ILE A 14 -2.67 -8.15 -2.93
C ILE A 14 -3.47 -8.64 -1.73
N LEU A 15 -2.83 -8.85 -0.57
CA LEU A 15 -3.52 -9.25 0.65
C LEU A 15 -4.59 -8.22 1.06
N THR A 16 -4.32 -6.94 0.84
CA THR A 16 -5.27 -5.85 1.04
C THR A 16 -6.49 -6.00 0.16
N MET A 17 -6.29 -6.25 -1.14
CA MET A 17 -7.39 -6.49 -2.06
C MET A 17 -8.20 -7.72 -1.64
N PHE A 18 -7.55 -8.80 -1.22
CA PHE A 18 -8.25 -9.98 -0.72
C PHE A 18 -9.05 -9.67 0.56
N GLU A 19 -8.46 -8.97 1.52
CA GLU A 19 -9.17 -8.57 2.74
C GLU A 19 -10.38 -7.67 2.39
N TYR A 20 -10.18 -6.71 1.48
CA TYR A 20 -11.22 -5.83 0.97
C TYR A 20 -12.38 -6.60 0.33
N TYR A 21 -12.09 -7.55 -0.56
CA TYR A 21 -13.11 -8.29 -1.30
C TYR A 21 -13.83 -9.37 -0.49
N TYR A 22 -13.16 -10.03 0.45
CA TYR A 22 -13.71 -11.21 1.14
C TYR A 22 -14.10 -10.96 2.60
N ILE A 23 -13.41 -10.05 3.29
CA ILE A 23 -13.61 -9.79 4.73
C ILE A 23 -14.34 -8.44 4.93
N CYS A 24 -14.48 -7.64 3.87
CA CYS A 24 -15.18 -6.36 3.87
C CYS A 24 -14.70 -5.39 4.97
N GLY A 25 -13.41 -5.44 5.32
CA GLY A 25 -12.80 -4.43 6.18
C GLY A 25 -13.32 -4.40 7.63
N MET A 26 -13.59 -5.56 8.22
CA MET A 26 -13.80 -5.73 9.68
C MET A 26 -12.58 -5.22 10.49
N PHE A 27 -12.41 -5.62 11.76
CA PHE A 27 -11.35 -5.13 12.68
C PHE A 27 -9.90 -5.11 12.11
N THR A 28 -9.65 -5.87 11.05
CA THR A 28 -8.37 -5.98 10.33
C THR A 28 -8.05 -4.82 9.38
N SER A 29 -9.03 -4.02 8.98
CA SER A 29 -8.86 -2.92 8.00
C SER A 29 -7.85 -1.88 8.46
N LEU A 30 -7.93 -1.43 9.72
CA LEU A 30 -6.97 -0.49 10.32
C LEU A 30 -5.52 -1.00 10.27
N ILE A 31 -5.33 -2.30 10.54
CA ILE A 31 -4.00 -2.93 10.53
C ILE A 31 -3.43 -2.90 9.11
N MET A 32 -4.24 -3.27 8.12
CA MET A 32 -3.82 -3.31 6.72
C MET A 32 -3.56 -1.91 6.15
N LEU A 33 -4.35 -0.91 6.56
CA LEU A 33 -4.14 0.49 6.22
C LEU A 33 -2.76 0.98 6.71
N ILE A 34 -2.40 0.69 7.97
CA ILE A 34 -1.11 1.06 8.55
C ILE A 34 0.04 0.36 7.82
N ILE A 35 -0.10 -0.94 7.53
CA ILE A 35 0.93 -1.73 6.84
C ILE A 35 1.20 -1.16 5.44
N ILE A 36 0.15 -0.88 4.66
CA ILE A 36 0.29 -0.32 3.31
C ILE A 36 0.88 1.08 3.35
N ALA A 37 0.43 1.93 4.27
CA ALA A 37 0.95 3.28 4.41
C ALA A 37 2.46 3.26 4.69
N ILE A 38 2.91 2.41 5.62
CA ILE A 38 4.33 2.28 5.96
C ILE A 38 5.13 1.75 4.76
N LEU A 39 4.70 0.65 4.14
CA LEU A 39 5.41 0.05 3.01
C LEU A 39 5.42 0.98 1.78
N GLY A 40 4.34 1.72 1.55
CA GLY A 40 4.22 2.72 0.50
C GLY A 40 5.18 3.88 0.69
N ILE A 41 5.24 4.45 1.89
CA ILE A 41 6.18 5.53 2.23
C ILE A 41 7.63 5.05 2.09
N ILE A 42 7.95 3.86 2.58
CA ILE A 42 9.30 3.29 2.47
C ILE A 42 9.71 3.16 1.00
N ASN A 43 8.85 2.58 0.15
CA ASN A 43 9.14 2.42 -1.28
C ASN A 43 9.22 3.76 -2.02
N MET A 44 8.37 4.73 -1.65
CA MET A 44 8.43 6.08 -2.18
C MET A 44 9.78 6.74 -1.86
N ILE A 45 10.27 6.65 -0.62
CA ILE A 45 11.56 7.22 -0.21
C ILE A 45 12.71 6.55 -0.96
N TYR A 46 12.70 5.21 -1.09
CA TYR A 46 13.73 4.50 -1.86
C TYR A 46 13.70 4.84 -3.34
N ALA A 47 12.52 5.01 -3.95
CA ALA A 47 12.38 5.42 -5.34
C ALA A 47 12.85 6.88 -5.57
N ALA A 48 12.50 7.79 -4.66
CA ALA A 48 12.94 9.19 -4.69
C ALA A 48 14.47 9.31 -4.54
N LYS A 49 15.08 8.54 -3.63
CA LYS A 49 16.55 8.45 -3.49
C LYS A 49 17.23 7.94 -4.76
N GLY A 50 16.56 7.04 -5.49
CA GLY A 50 17.02 6.53 -6.78
C GLY A 50 16.78 7.47 -7.97
N LYS A 51 16.23 8.68 -7.75
CA LYS A 51 15.78 9.62 -8.80
C LYS A 51 14.74 9.04 -9.77
N LEU A 52 14.03 7.98 -9.35
CA LEU A 52 12.98 7.32 -10.13
C LEU A 52 11.63 7.92 -9.75
N LEU A 53 11.37 9.14 -10.22
CA LEU A 53 10.18 9.92 -9.86
C LEU A 53 8.87 9.22 -10.28
N ASN A 54 8.86 8.55 -11.44
CA ASN A 54 7.69 7.81 -11.91
C ASN A 54 7.32 6.66 -10.98
N GLU A 55 8.32 5.92 -10.48
CA GLU A 55 8.08 4.84 -9.52
C GLU A 55 7.59 5.39 -8.18
N ALA A 56 8.18 6.49 -7.70
CA ALA A 56 7.76 7.12 -6.45
C ALA A 56 6.30 7.59 -6.52
N LEU A 57 5.91 8.20 -7.64
CA LEU A 57 4.52 8.59 -7.93
C LEU A 57 3.59 7.37 -7.97
N LEU A 58 4.01 6.28 -8.60
CA LEU A 58 3.23 5.04 -8.65
C LEU A 58 2.97 4.48 -7.25
N TYR A 59 4.00 4.42 -6.39
CA TYR A 59 3.83 3.95 -5.01
C TYR A 59 2.91 4.86 -4.22
N LEU A 60 3.01 6.18 -4.39
CA LEU A 60 2.12 7.14 -3.74
C LEU A 60 0.67 6.93 -4.19
N LEU A 61 0.42 6.87 -5.51
CA LEU A 61 -0.92 6.66 -6.06
C LEU A 61 -1.53 5.34 -5.62
N CYS A 62 -0.77 4.24 -5.67
CA CYS A 62 -1.24 2.93 -5.20
C CYS A 62 -1.57 2.95 -3.71
N THR A 63 -0.72 3.57 -2.89
CA THR A 63 -0.96 3.68 -1.44
C THR A 63 -2.25 4.45 -1.17
N VAL A 64 -2.43 5.61 -1.80
CA VAL A 64 -3.63 6.43 -1.65
C VAL A 64 -4.88 5.69 -2.14
N ALA A 65 -4.81 5.02 -3.30
CA ALA A 65 -5.93 4.27 -3.86
C ALA A 65 -6.38 3.12 -2.93
N LEU A 66 -5.43 2.35 -2.37
CA LEU A 66 -5.74 1.27 -1.43
C LEU A 66 -6.31 1.81 -0.12
N CYS A 67 -5.76 2.90 0.41
CA CYS A 67 -6.28 3.55 1.61
C CYS A 67 -7.71 4.08 1.39
N LEU A 68 -7.97 4.77 0.27
CA LEU A 68 -9.30 5.27 -0.07
C LEU A 68 -10.31 4.14 -0.29
N GLY A 69 -9.86 2.99 -0.81
CA GLY A 69 -10.66 1.78 -0.91
C GLY A 69 -11.23 1.37 0.45
N TYR A 70 -10.42 1.34 1.50
CA TYR A 70 -10.91 1.07 2.86
C TYR A 70 -11.78 2.17 3.43
N PHE A 71 -11.42 3.44 3.22
CA PHE A 71 -12.21 4.56 3.73
C PHE A 71 -13.65 4.50 3.23
N LYS A 72 -13.87 4.16 1.95
CA LYS A 72 -15.21 3.97 1.37
C LYS A 72 -15.98 2.78 1.96
N LEU A 73 -15.29 1.80 2.53
CA LEU A 73 -15.92 0.61 3.12
C LEU A 73 -16.27 0.83 4.60
N MET A 74 -15.47 1.62 5.32
CA MET A 74 -15.66 1.92 6.74
C MET A 74 -16.62 3.09 7.01
N PHE A 75 -16.78 4.01 6.05
CA PHE A 75 -17.61 5.23 6.14
C PHE A 75 -18.55 5.32 4.94
#